data_AF-A0A9E1VSD5-F1
#
_entry.id   AF-A0A9E1VSD5-F1
#
_cell.length_a   1.000
_cell.length_b   1.000
_cell.length_c   1.000
_cell.angle_alpha   90.00
_cell.angle_beta   90.00
_cell.angle_gamma   90.00
#
_symmetry.space_group_name_H-M   'P 1'
#
loop_
_entity.id
_entity.type
_entity.pdbx_description
1 polymer ?
#
loop_
_entity_poly.entity_id
_entity_poly.type
_entity_poly.pdbx_seq_one_letter_code
_entity_poly.pdbx_strand_id
1 'polypeptide(L)' 'MKERLEQKLRDAFSPSICIIKDQSHLHAGHAGADPAGETHFRLEIVSDAFAGKSRLEAHRM' A
#
# COMPACT_ATOMS: atom_id res chain seq x y z
N MET A 1 4.77 10.02 -4.46
CA MET A 1 3.81 9.52 -3.43
C MET A 1 4.25 8.20 -2.82
N LYS A 2 4.70 7.24 -3.64
CA LYS A 2 5.16 5.92 -3.23
C LYS A 2 6.17 5.95 -2.07
N GLU A 3 7.19 6.80 -2.15
CA GLU A 3 8.22 6.90 -1.10
C GLU A 3 7.63 7.31 0.26
N ARG A 4 6.72 8.28 0.25
CA ARG A 4 6.01 8.73 1.46
C ARG A 4 5.13 7.62 2.03
N LEU A 5 4.47 6.84 1.16
CA LEU A 5 3.68 5.68 1.59
C LEU A 5 4.57 4.61 2.20
N GLU A 6 5.70 4.28 1.56
CA GLU A 6 6.65 3.29 2.04
C GLU A 6 7.22 3.69 3.41
N GLN A 7 7.65 4.95 3.57
CA GLN A 7 8.18 5.46 4.83
C GLN A 7 7.15 5.30 5.96
N LYS A 8 5.91 5.74 5.73
CA LYS A 8 4.84 5.61 6.72
C LYS A 8 4.56 4.16 7.13
N LEU A 9 4.54 3.25 6.16
CA LEU A 9 4.31 1.82 6.43
C LEU A 9 5.48 1.20 7.18
N ARG A 10 6.72 1.58 6.85
CA ARG A 10 7.92 1.12 7.58
C ARG A 10 7.94 1.63 9.01
N ASP A 11 7.63 2.90 9.22
CA ASP A 11 7.61 3.51 10.55
C ASP A 11 6.49 2.92 11.42
N ALA A 12 5.29 2.71 10.86
CA ALA A 12 4.14 2.22 11.61
C ALA A 12 4.23 0.72 11.94
N PHE A 13 4.75 -0.10 11.03
CA PHE A 13 4.63 -1.56 11.15
C PHE A 13 5.96 -2.29 11.22
N SER A 14 7.11 -1.62 11.06
CA SER A 14 8.44 -2.25 11.03
C SER A 14 8.46 -3.60 10.27
N PRO A 15 7.94 -3.64 9.03
CA PRO A 15 7.64 -4.89 8.35
C PRO A 15 8.92 -5.60 7.91
N SER A 16 8.91 -6.93 7.99
CA SER A 16 9.97 -7.77 7.42
C SER A 16 9.93 -7.78 5.89
N ILE A 17 8.73 -7.59 5.30
CA ILE A 17 8.54 -7.40 3.85
C ILE A 17 7.59 -6.23 3.62
N CYS A 18 7.97 -5.30 2.74
CA CYS A 18 7.11 -4.21 2.27
C CYS A 18 7.30 -4.03 0.76
N ILE A 19 6.29 -4.40 -0.01
CA ILE A 19 6.28 -4.28 -1.47
C ILE A 19 5.15 -3.35 -1.87
N ILE A 20 5.49 -2.31 -2.63
CA ILE A 20 4.54 -1.32 -3.15
C ILE A 20 4.64 -1.29 -4.66
N LYS A 21 3.55 -1.66 -5.34
CA LYS A 21 3.45 -1.66 -6.80
C LYS A 21 2.44 -0.62 -7.25
N ASP A 22 2.88 0.34 -8.06
CA ASP A 22 1.98 1.27 -8.73
C ASP A 22 1.24 0.54 -9.87
N GLN A 23 -0.09 0.56 -9.81
CA GLN A 23 -0.98 -0.04 -10.78
C GLN A 23 -1.88 0.99 -11.47
N SER A 24 -1.55 2.28 -11.38
CA SER A 24 -2.35 3.38 -11.94
C SER A 24 -2.59 3.25 -13.43
N HIS A 25 -1.63 2.69 -14.17
CA HIS A 25 -1.76 2.42 -15.60
C HIS A 25 -2.92 1.46 -15.94
N LEU A 26 -3.30 0.56 -15.03
CA LEU A 26 -4.45 -0.35 -15.21
C LEU A 26 -5.79 0.38 -15.11
N HIS A 27 -5.78 1.63 -14.64
CA HIS A 27 -6.96 2.45 -14.43
C HIS A 27 -6.97 3.71 -15.31
N ALA A 28 -6.09 3.79 -16.32
CA ALA A 28 -6.07 4.90 -17.25
C ALA A 28 -7.45 5.11 -17.92
N GLY A 29 -7.94 6.35 -17.90
CA GLY A 29 -9.26 6.72 -18.46
C GLY A 29 -10.44 6.61 -17.49
N HIS A 30 -10.25 6.10 -16.27
CA HIS A 30 -11.28 6.12 -15.23
C HIS A 30 -11.29 7.43 -14.43
N ALA A 31 -12.43 7.75 -13.80
CA ALA A 31 -12.53 8.90 -12.92
C ALA A 31 -11.51 8.80 -11.77
N GLY A 32 -10.70 9.84 -11.57
CA GLY A 32 -9.64 9.88 -10.57
C GLY A 32 -8.30 9.27 -11.01
N ALA A 33 -8.19 8.76 -12.26
CA ALA A 33 -6.90 8.43 -12.83
C ALA A 33 -6.11 9.70 -13.17
N ASP A 34 -4.84 9.71 -12.78
CA ASP A 34 -3.89 10.76 -13.12
C ASP A 34 -2.89 10.20 -14.14
N PRO A 35 -2.67 10.88 -15.29
CA PRO A 35 -1.66 10.47 -16.27
C PRO A 35 -0.24 10.36 -15.69
N ALA A 36 0.07 11.09 -14.61
CA ALA A 36 1.34 11.01 -13.90
C ALA A 36 1.48 9.75 -13.04
N GLY A 37 0.42 8.96 -12.86
CA GLY A 37 0.41 7.73 -12.06
C GLY A 37 0.12 7.98 -10.57
N GLU A 38 0.56 7.05 -9.72
CA GLU A 38 0.43 7.13 -8.26
C GLU A 38 -1.00 7.31 -7.69
N THR A 39 -2.02 6.85 -8.41
CA THR A 39 -3.43 6.88 -7.96
C THR A 39 -3.95 5.55 -7.46
N HIS A 40 -3.37 4.42 -7.91
CA HIS A 40 -3.72 3.08 -7.45
C HIS A 40 -2.47 2.27 -7.12
N PHE A 41 -2.41 1.75 -5.89
CA PHE A 41 -1.30 0.92 -5.42
C PHE A 41 -1.79 -0.43 -4.94
N ARG A 42 -1.00 -1.47 -5.23
CA ARG A 42 -1.08 -2.76 -4.57
C ARG A 42 0.05 -2.89 -3.56
N LEU A 43 -0.32 -3.31 -2.35
CA LEU A 43 0.59 -3.49 -1.22
C LEU A 43 0.68 -4.96 -0.84
N GLU A 44 1.90 -5.41 -0.54
CA GLU A 44 2.15 -6.69 0.12
C GLU A 44 3.04 -6.39 1.34
N ILE A 45 2.53 -6.66 2.54
CA ILE A 45 3.20 -6.31 3.79
C ILE A 45 3.18 -7.54 4.72
N VAL A 46 4.35 -7.87 5.27
CA VAL A 46 4.51 -8.88 6.31
C VAL A 46 5.08 -8.22 7.55
N SER A 47 4.37 -8.30 8.67
CA SER A 47 4.75 -7.72 9.95
C SER A 47 4.10 -8.49 11.11
N ASP A 48 4.82 -8.60 12.23
CA ASP A 48 4.30 -9.14 13.48
C ASP A 48 3.16 -8.28 14.06
N ALA A 49 3.05 -7.01 13.65
CA ALA A 49 1.93 -6.14 14.03
C ALA A 49 0.56 -6.70 13.60
N PHE A 50 0.52 -7.58 12.59
CA PHE A 50 -0.71 -8.24 12.14
C PHE A 50 -0.99 -9.58 12.82
N ALA A 51 -0.12 -10.05 13.72
CA ALA A 51 -0.30 -11.33 14.40
C ALA A 51 -1.62 -11.34 15.20
N GLY A 52 -2.41 -12.40 15.01
CA GLY A 52 -3.72 -12.55 15.66
C GLY A 52 -4.81 -11.60 15.13
N LYS A 53 -4.57 -10.82 14.08
CA LYS A 53 -5.57 -9.96 13.44
C LYS A 53 -6.23 -10.68 12.27
N SER A 54 -7.54 -10.50 12.12
CA SER A 54 -8.22 -10.86 10.88
C SER A 54 -7.76 -9.98 9.72
N ARG A 55 -8.02 -10.42 8.50
CA ARG A 55 -7.71 -9.64 7.29
C ARG A 55 -8.33 -8.24 7.34
N LEU A 56 -9.58 -8.12 7.82
CA LEU A 56 -10.25 -6.83 7.89
C LEU A 56 -9.60 -5.91 8.92
N GLU A 57 -9.20 -6.43 10.08
CA GLU A 57 -8.50 -5.64 11.10
C GLU A 57 -7.15 -5.14 10.59
N ALA A 58 -6.36 -6.00 9.95
CA ALA A 58 -5.08 -5.60 9.36
C ALA A 58 -5.23 -4.48 8.31
N HIS A 59 -6.33 -4.48 7.54
CA HIS A 59 -6.63 -3.42 6.57
C HIS A 59 -7.12 -2.10 7.20
N ARG A 60 -7.59 -2.12 8.46
CA ARG A 60 -8.08 -0.93 9.18
C ARG A 60 -7.00 -0.23 10.00
N MET A 61 -5.89 -0.91 10.27
CA MET A 61 -4.70 -0.38 10.92
C MET A 61 -3.93 0.52 9.95
#